data_AF-A0A0P9UBC9-F1
#
_entry.id   AF-A0A0P9UBC9-F1
#
_cell.length_a   1.000
_cell.length_b   1.000
_cell.length_c   1.000
_cell.angle_alpha   90.00
_cell.angle_beta   90.00
_cell.angle_gamma   90.00
#
_symmetry.space_group_name_H-M   'P 1'
#
loop_
_entity.id
_entity.type
_entity.pdbx_description
1 polymer ?
#
loop_
_entity_poly.entity_id
_entity_poly.type
_entity_poly.pdbx_seq_one_letter_code
_entity_poly.pdbx_strand_id
1 'polypeptide(L)'
;MQDCSGSTDFFQVLSDLTTSADFFNDRKALTTRVWTMMEAAAENGELRRQLFDLAAHPQTCGDGLALVFGDMEVRVGVFAITSSTPEAARPLELFKMTRSLDRLDEVEKIARRDIALRMKSNKTVDEAEVRLAYRTGLQVRLGLASRSRSMLFRTLAGVSDADLDSAYREIIARESTPAFFESLIAREFWMDYLEIRYAHEFEPVKRPFAERLAVLDELSPDMQSDQQYLDRVKQITKQRMRAIKACAIKLSIQLSDAVNAGPQ
;
A
#
# COMPACT_ATOMS: atom_id res chain seq x y z
N MET A 1 15.66 -21.81 6.90
CA MET A 1 15.53 -20.38 6.54
C MET A 1 16.74 -19.55 6.96
N GLN A 2 17.35 -19.78 8.13
CA GLN A 2 18.53 -19.02 8.60
C GLN A 2 19.81 -19.24 7.76
N ASP A 3 19.94 -20.38 7.07
CA ASP A 3 21.11 -20.63 6.20
C ASP A 3 20.97 -20.06 4.78
N CYS A 4 19.90 -19.32 4.50
CA CYS A 4 19.68 -18.72 3.18
C CYS A 4 20.43 -17.37 3.07
N SER A 5 21.07 -17.14 1.92
CA SER A 5 21.65 -15.82 1.59
C SER A 5 20.59 -14.72 1.66
N GLY A 6 20.91 -13.58 2.28
CA GLY A 6 19.99 -12.45 2.49
C GLY A 6 19.09 -12.56 3.74
N SER A 7 19.18 -13.63 4.52
CA SER A 7 18.29 -13.83 5.68
C SER A 7 18.67 -13.00 6.93
N THR A 8 19.92 -12.52 7.03
CA THR A 8 20.42 -11.79 8.20
C THR A 8 19.58 -10.54 8.49
N ASP A 9 19.37 -9.69 7.49
CA ASP A 9 18.62 -8.44 7.66
C ASP A 9 17.16 -8.71 8.02
N PHE A 10 16.56 -9.75 7.44
CA PHE A 10 15.21 -10.19 7.77
C PHE A 10 15.08 -10.59 9.25
N PHE A 11 15.98 -11.43 9.76
CA PHE A 11 15.97 -11.81 11.18
C PHE A 11 16.34 -10.64 12.09
N GLN A 12 17.15 -9.70 11.63
CA GLN A 12 17.45 -8.46 12.37
C GLN A 12 16.19 -7.62 12.55
N VAL A 13 15.41 -7.39 11.49
CA VAL A 13 14.10 -6.70 11.60
C VAL A 13 13.21 -7.43 12.62
N LEU A 14 13.08 -8.76 12.52
CA LEU A 14 12.24 -9.52 13.47
C LEU A 14 12.73 -9.42 14.92
N SER A 15 14.05 -9.40 15.12
CA SER A 15 14.66 -9.20 16.44
C SER A 15 14.36 -7.80 16.96
N ASP A 16 14.51 -6.78 16.14
CA ASP A 16 14.31 -5.38 16.52
C ASP A 16 12.84 -5.09 16.85
N LEU A 17 11.89 -5.85 16.30
CA LEU A 17 10.47 -5.74 16.66
C LEU A 17 10.22 -5.97 18.15
N THR A 18 11.10 -6.68 18.86
CA THR A 18 11.00 -6.85 20.32
C THR A 18 11.18 -5.54 21.11
N THR A 19 11.74 -4.52 20.47
CA THR A 19 11.89 -3.17 21.03
C THR A 19 10.78 -2.21 20.60
N SER A 20 9.84 -2.67 19.76
CA SER A 20 8.76 -1.85 19.22
C SER A 20 7.62 -1.64 20.21
N ALA A 21 6.90 -0.53 20.07
CA ALA A 21 5.68 -0.27 20.84
C ALA A 21 4.62 -1.39 20.66
N ASP A 22 4.53 -2.00 19.47
CA ASP A 22 3.64 -3.14 19.21
C ASP A 22 3.97 -4.33 20.12
N PHE A 23 5.25 -4.59 20.39
CA PHE A 23 5.67 -5.67 21.29
C PHE A 23 5.28 -5.39 22.73
N PHE A 24 5.43 -4.15 23.20
CA PHE A 24 5.06 -3.76 24.56
C PHE A 24 3.53 -3.69 24.76
N ASN A 25 2.79 -3.28 23.73
CA ASN A 25 1.35 -3.06 23.81
C ASN A 25 0.52 -4.33 23.52
N ASP A 26 0.94 -5.17 22.57
CA ASP A 26 0.20 -6.37 22.17
C ASP A 26 1.14 -7.47 21.61
N ARG A 27 2.00 -8.00 22.49
CA ARG A 27 2.96 -9.06 22.16
C ARG A 27 2.31 -10.26 21.47
N LYS A 28 1.11 -10.66 21.89
CA LYS A 28 0.42 -11.84 21.34
C LYS A 28 0.04 -11.60 19.87
N ALA A 29 -0.56 -10.45 19.55
CA ALA A 29 -0.89 -10.12 18.17
C ALA A 29 0.36 -10.00 17.29
N LEU A 30 1.42 -9.35 17.81
CA LEU A 30 2.69 -9.25 17.09
C LEU A 30 3.30 -10.63 16.82
N THR A 31 3.29 -11.54 17.81
CA THR A 31 3.82 -12.91 17.65
C THR A 31 3.06 -13.67 16.57
N THR A 32 1.73 -13.58 16.55
CA THR A 32 0.92 -14.20 15.49
C THR A 32 1.28 -13.66 14.11
N ARG A 33 1.42 -12.34 13.96
CA ARG A 33 1.78 -11.69 12.69
C ARG A 33 3.15 -12.14 12.19
N VAL A 34 4.15 -12.18 13.07
CA VAL A 34 5.51 -12.66 12.75
C VAL A 34 5.47 -14.13 12.33
N TRP A 35 4.71 -14.97 13.05
CA TRP A 35 4.62 -16.39 12.75
C TRP A 35 3.98 -16.65 11.38
N THR A 36 2.87 -15.97 11.06
CA THR A 36 2.24 -16.04 9.73
C THR A 36 3.20 -15.64 8.61
N MET A 37 4.01 -14.59 8.82
CA MET A 37 5.03 -14.19 7.85
C MET A 37 6.12 -15.26 7.66
N MET A 38 6.59 -15.87 8.76
CA MET A 38 7.59 -16.93 8.72
C MET A 38 7.07 -18.18 8.01
N GLU A 39 5.82 -18.60 8.27
CA GLU A 39 5.18 -19.73 7.60
C GLU A 39 5.09 -19.47 6.08
N ALA A 40 4.57 -18.31 5.67
CA ALA A 40 4.47 -17.95 4.26
C ALA A 40 5.85 -17.91 3.57
N ALA A 41 6.87 -17.37 4.24
CA ALA A 41 8.24 -17.34 3.73
C ALA A 41 8.88 -18.75 3.67
N ALA A 42 8.50 -19.67 4.56
CA ALA A 42 8.98 -21.04 4.52
C ALA A 42 8.39 -21.80 3.32
N GLU A 43 7.09 -21.59 3.06
CA GLU A 43 6.34 -22.29 2.01
C GLU A 43 6.67 -21.78 0.59
N ASN A 44 7.04 -20.50 0.43
CA ASN A 44 7.26 -19.92 -0.90
C ASN A 44 8.64 -19.23 -1.02
N GLY A 45 9.49 -19.75 -1.91
CA GLY A 45 10.84 -19.25 -2.11
C GLY A 45 10.94 -17.89 -2.81
N GLU A 46 9.95 -17.53 -3.64
CA GLU A 46 9.89 -16.21 -4.28
C GLU A 46 9.48 -15.14 -3.27
N LEU A 47 8.40 -15.38 -2.50
CA LEU A 47 8.00 -14.50 -1.40
C LEU A 47 9.15 -14.32 -0.40
N ARG A 48 9.85 -15.41 -0.03
CA ARG A 48 10.99 -15.33 0.88
C ARG A 48 12.07 -14.38 0.37
N ARG A 49 12.44 -14.44 -0.91
CA ARG A 49 13.42 -13.52 -1.51
C ARG A 49 12.92 -12.07 -1.44
N GLN A 50 11.66 -11.83 -1.79
CA GLN A 50 11.08 -10.49 -1.71
C GLN A 50 11.07 -9.92 -0.29
N LEU A 51 10.78 -10.74 0.72
CA LEU A 51 10.84 -10.33 2.13
C LEU A 51 12.28 -10.02 2.57
N PHE A 52 13.26 -10.79 2.11
CA PHE A 52 14.68 -10.53 2.37
C PHE A 52 15.13 -9.22 1.71
N ASP A 53 14.74 -8.98 0.46
CA ASP A 53 15.08 -7.77 -0.27
C ASP A 53 14.48 -6.52 0.40
N LEU A 54 13.23 -6.60 0.88
CA LEU A 54 12.58 -5.54 1.65
C LEU A 54 13.30 -5.25 2.97
N ALA A 55 13.76 -6.30 3.67
CA ALA A 55 14.50 -6.14 4.92
C ALA A 55 15.90 -5.55 4.71
N ALA A 56 16.58 -5.92 3.63
CA ALA A 56 17.93 -5.46 3.30
C ALA A 56 17.99 -4.01 2.78
N HIS A 57 16.89 -3.51 2.21
CA HIS A 57 16.82 -2.14 1.66
C HIS A 57 15.68 -1.32 2.28
N PRO A 58 15.75 -0.97 3.59
CA PRO A 58 14.77 -0.08 4.22
C PRO A 58 14.69 1.24 3.44
N GLN A 59 13.53 1.54 2.85
CA GLN A 59 13.33 2.77 2.08
C GLN A 59 13.32 4.04 2.96
N THR A 60 13.45 3.92 4.28
CA THR A 60 13.37 5.04 5.23
C THR A 60 14.45 4.96 6.30
N CYS A 61 15.36 5.94 6.32
CA CYS A 61 16.29 6.15 7.43
C CYS A 61 15.56 6.87 8.57
N GLY A 62 15.38 6.22 9.73
CA GLY A 62 14.91 6.86 10.98
C GLY A 62 13.68 6.21 11.60
N ASP A 63 12.59 6.04 10.82
CA ASP A 63 11.32 5.42 11.27
C ASP A 63 11.16 3.95 10.81
N GLY A 64 12.26 3.36 10.34
CA GLY A 64 12.27 2.30 9.33
C GLY A 64 11.71 0.95 9.74
N LEU A 65 11.73 0.57 11.02
CA LEU A 65 11.41 -0.81 11.42
C LEU A 65 9.92 -1.16 11.24
N ALA A 66 9.04 -0.32 11.76
CA ALA A 66 7.60 -0.54 11.67
C ALA A 66 7.08 -0.41 10.23
N LEU A 67 7.74 0.42 9.41
CA LEU A 67 7.44 0.59 8.00
C LEU A 67 7.92 -0.60 7.17
N VAL A 68 9.14 -1.09 7.38
CA VAL A 68 9.67 -2.29 6.70
C VAL A 68 8.85 -3.52 7.05
N PHE A 69 8.52 -3.74 8.32
CA PHE A 69 7.59 -4.81 8.71
C PHE A 69 6.16 -4.55 8.18
N GLY A 70 5.78 -3.28 8.10
CA GLY A 70 4.66 -2.74 7.31
C GLY A 70 4.53 -3.39 5.94
N ASP A 71 5.54 -3.12 5.12
CA ASP A 71 5.64 -3.51 3.72
C ASP A 71 5.73 -5.04 3.55
N MET A 72 6.46 -5.71 4.44
CA MET A 72 6.53 -7.17 4.44
C MET A 72 5.17 -7.83 4.68
N GLU A 73 4.36 -7.32 5.61
CA GLU A 73 3.00 -7.85 5.81
C GLU A 73 2.07 -7.57 4.63
N VAL A 74 2.24 -6.44 3.94
CA VAL A 74 1.52 -6.19 2.67
C VAL A 74 1.89 -7.26 1.66
N ARG A 75 3.18 -7.61 1.55
CA ARG A 75 3.64 -8.67 0.63
C ARG A 75 3.07 -10.04 0.98
N VAL A 76 3.05 -10.39 2.26
CA VAL A 76 2.42 -11.64 2.75
C VAL A 76 0.92 -11.66 2.46
N GLY A 77 0.21 -10.54 2.67
CA GLY A 77 -1.23 -10.45 2.38
C GLY A 77 -1.54 -10.60 0.89
N VAL A 78 -0.76 -9.96 0.01
CA VAL A 78 -0.88 -10.12 -1.44
C VAL A 78 -0.60 -11.57 -1.85
N PHE A 79 0.41 -12.21 -1.27
CA PHE A 79 0.69 -13.62 -1.49
C PHE A 79 -0.48 -14.51 -1.05
N ALA A 80 -1.04 -14.29 0.14
CA ALA A 80 -2.16 -15.08 0.65
C ALA A 80 -3.39 -14.98 -0.26
N ILE A 81 -3.73 -13.77 -0.73
CA ILE A 81 -4.83 -13.58 -1.69
C ILE A 81 -4.53 -14.31 -2.99
N THR A 82 -3.32 -14.14 -3.55
CA THR A 82 -2.99 -14.72 -4.86
C THR A 82 -2.86 -16.25 -4.86
N SER A 83 -2.48 -16.86 -3.73
CA SER A 83 -2.30 -18.31 -3.58
C SER A 83 -3.57 -19.06 -3.17
N SER A 84 -4.42 -18.43 -2.34
CA SER A 84 -5.56 -19.11 -1.69
C SER A 84 -6.93 -18.70 -2.21
N THR A 85 -7.01 -17.66 -3.05
CA THR A 85 -8.27 -17.17 -3.61
C THR A 85 -8.47 -17.66 -5.05
N PRO A 86 -9.67 -18.16 -5.42
CA PRO A 86 -9.99 -18.51 -6.80
C PRO A 86 -9.72 -17.36 -7.76
N GLU A 87 -9.23 -17.68 -8.96
CA GLU A 87 -8.77 -16.67 -9.91
C GLU A 87 -9.81 -15.60 -10.25
N ALA A 88 -11.09 -15.98 -10.33
CA ALA A 88 -12.20 -15.06 -10.59
C ALA A 88 -12.43 -14.04 -9.45
N ALA A 89 -12.11 -14.40 -8.21
CA ALA A 89 -12.31 -13.54 -7.04
C ALA A 89 -11.07 -12.70 -6.69
N ARG A 90 -9.87 -13.09 -7.16
CA ARG A 90 -8.60 -12.38 -6.90
C ARG A 90 -8.65 -10.86 -7.17
N PRO A 91 -9.23 -10.36 -8.27
CA PRO A 91 -9.28 -8.91 -8.52
C PRO A 91 -10.02 -8.14 -7.44
N LEU A 92 -11.14 -8.69 -6.95
CA LEU A 92 -11.97 -8.03 -5.94
C LEU A 92 -11.28 -8.07 -4.57
N GLU A 93 -10.65 -9.19 -4.20
CA GLU A 93 -9.93 -9.32 -2.93
C GLU A 93 -8.68 -8.43 -2.88
N LEU A 94 -7.89 -8.38 -3.97
CA LEU A 94 -6.74 -7.47 -4.05
C LEU A 94 -7.20 -6.00 -4.01
N PHE A 95 -8.28 -5.68 -4.72
CA PHE A 95 -8.82 -4.33 -4.66
C PHE A 95 -9.32 -3.95 -3.25
N LYS A 96 -10.01 -4.85 -2.54
CA LYS A 96 -10.41 -4.64 -1.12
C LYS A 96 -9.19 -4.41 -0.24
N MET A 97 -8.11 -5.16 -0.44
CA MET A 97 -6.85 -4.96 0.29
C MET A 97 -6.26 -3.58 -0.01
N THR A 98 -6.15 -3.18 -1.28
CA THR A 98 -5.65 -1.87 -1.70
C THR A 98 -6.48 -0.73 -1.11
N ARG A 99 -7.82 -0.86 -1.14
CA ARG A 99 -8.78 0.07 -0.54
C ARG A 99 -8.58 0.17 0.99
N SER A 100 -8.41 -0.97 1.67
CA SER A 100 -8.13 -1.00 3.11
C SER A 100 -6.81 -0.31 3.47
N LEU A 101 -5.76 -0.49 2.68
CA LEU A 101 -4.47 0.17 2.91
C LEU A 101 -4.57 1.69 2.71
N ASP A 102 -5.27 2.14 1.67
CA ASP A 102 -5.54 3.56 1.46
C ASP A 102 -6.33 4.19 2.62
N ARG A 103 -7.39 3.52 3.09
CA ARG A 103 -8.15 3.96 4.28
C ARG A 103 -7.25 4.08 5.51
N LEU A 104 -6.32 3.15 5.70
CA LEU A 104 -5.37 3.20 6.82
C LEU A 104 -4.45 4.44 6.75
N ASP A 105 -3.97 4.78 5.55
CA ASP A 105 -3.16 5.98 5.33
C ASP A 105 -3.95 7.27 5.60
N GLU A 106 -5.22 7.32 5.19
CA GLU A 106 -6.09 8.48 5.46
C GLU A 106 -6.42 8.61 6.95
N VAL A 107 -6.66 7.50 7.65
CA VAL A 107 -6.83 7.49 9.12
C VAL A 107 -5.59 8.07 9.81
N GLU A 108 -4.40 7.68 9.38
CA GLU A 108 -3.14 8.20 9.90
C GLU A 108 -2.96 9.70 9.64
N LYS A 109 -3.32 10.18 8.44
CA LYS A 109 -3.29 11.62 8.09
C LYS A 109 -4.25 12.43 8.97
N ILE A 110 -5.46 11.93 9.19
CA ILE A 110 -6.46 12.58 10.04
C ILE A 110 -5.98 12.64 11.50
N ALA A 111 -5.45 11.53 12.03
CA ALA A 111 -4.91 11.50 13.38
C ALA A 111 -3.76 12.51 13.58
N ARG A 112 -2.82 12.60 12.62
CA ARG A 112 -1.74 13.60 12.66
C ARG A 112 -2.24 15.03 12.60
N ARG A 113 -3.30 15.28 11.81
CA ARG A 113 -3.96 16.59 11.73
C ARG A 113 -4.57 16.98 13.07
N ASP A 114 -5.26 16.06 13.74
CA ASP A 114 -5.85 16.27 15.07
C ASP A 114 -4.77 16.54 16.13
N ILE A 115 -3.71 15.73 16.16
CA ILE A 115 -2.55 15.93 17.05
C ILE A 115 -1.98 17.35 16.88
N ALA A 116 -1.73 17.77 15.63
CA ALA A 116 -1.18 19.09 15.35
C ALA A 116 -2.11 20.23 15.84
N LEU A 117 -3.43 20.06 15.73
CA LEU A 117 -4.40 21.04 16.24
C LEU A 117 -4.42 21.10 17.77
N ARG A 118 -4.33 19.95 18.44
CA ARG A 118 -4.27 19.86 19.92
C ARG A 118 -2.99 20.47 20.47
N MET A 119 -1.85 20.20 19.85
CA MET A 119 -0.56 20.79 20.22
C MET A 119 -0.56 22.32 20.09
N LYS A 120 -1.15 22.86 19.01
CA LYS A 120 -1.35 24.32 18.85
C LYS A 120 -2.21 24.93 19.96
N SER A 121 -3.09 24.14 20.58
CA SER A 121 -3.94 24.55 21.70
C SER A 121 -3.28 24.36 23.07
N ASN A 122 -1.96 24.14 23.11
CA ASN A 122 -1.13 23.95 24.30
C ASN A 122 -1.59 22.79 25.21
N LYS A 123 -2.26 21.77 24.62
CA LYS A 123 -2.58 20.52 25.31
C LYS A 123 -1.38 19.58 25.23
N THR A 124 -1.06 18.90 26.33
CA THR A 124 -0.16 17.74 26.30
C THR A 124 -0.90 16.62 25.58
N VAL A 125 -0.28 16.05 24.53
CA VAL A 125 -0.90 15.03 23.68
C VAL A 125 0.01 13.82 23.64
N ASP A 126 -0.55 12.66 23.99
CA ASP A 126 0.05 11.39 23.62
C ASP A 126 -0.31 11.07 22.16
N GLU A 127 0.65 11.27 21.26
CA GLU A 127 0.46 11.03 19.82
C GLU A 127 0.10 9.57 19.51
N ALA A 128 0.70 8.63 20.23
CA ALA A 128 0.50 7.21 20.00
C ALA A 128 -0.93 6.80 20.40
N GLU A 129 -1.43 7.31 21.53
CA GLU A 129 -2.80 7.07 21.97
C GLU A 129 -3.83 7.65 21.00
N VAL A 130 -3.63 8.88 20.50
CA VAL A 130 -4.56 9.49 19.52
C VAL A 130 -4.60 8.67 18.22
N ARG A 131 -3.44 8.31 17.66
CA ARG A 131 -3.36 7.49 16.44
C ARG A 131 -4.03 6.13 16.63
N LEU A 132 -3.80 5.48 17.77
CA LEU A 132 -4.41 4.20 18.12
C LEU A 132 -5.93 4.33 18.29
N ALA A 133 -6.42 5.42 18.89
CA ALA A 133 -7.84 5.68 19.07
C ALA A 133 -8.58 5.79 17.72
N TYR A 134 -8.06 6.55 16.76
CA TYR A 134 -8.64 6.61 15.40
C TYR A 134 -8.60 5.24 14.70
N ARG A 135 -7.43 4.56 14.71
CA ARG A 135 -7.26 3.27 14.04
C ARG A 135 -8.20 2.20 14.59
N THR A 136 -8.31 2.09 15.91
CA THR A 136 -9.17 1.11 16.58
C THR A 136 -10.64 1.48 16.46
N GLY A 137 -10.98 2.78 16.63
CA GLY A 137 -12.35 3.27 16.54
C GLY A 137 -12.96 3.09 15.14
N LEU A 138 -12.15 3.16 14.09
CA LEU A 138 -12.59 3.04 12.70
C LEU A 138 -12.38 1.65 12.10
N GLN A 139 -11.65 0.74 12.77
CA GLN A 139 -11.23 -0.56 12.24
C GLN A 139 -12.37 -1.34 11.59
N VAL A 140 -13.46 -1.59 12.33
CA VAL A 140 -14.58 -2.40 11.86
C VAL A 140 -15.36 -1.69 10.77
N ARG A 141 -15.67 -0.39 10.96
CA ARG A 141 -16.52 0.38 10.04
C ARG A 141 -15.87 0.66 8.70
N LEU A 142 -14.53 0.80 8.67
CA LEU A 142 -13.76 1.00 7.44
C LEU A 142 -13.16 -0.31 6.90
N GLY A 143 -13.35 -1.45 7.57
CA GLY A 143 -12.75 -2.72 7.17
C GLY A 143 -11.22 -2.61 7.06
N LEU A 144 -10.57 -1.93 8.01
CA LEU A 144 -9.12 -1.74 8.00
C LEU A 144 -8.42 -3.07 8.23
N ALA A 145 -7.35 -3.32 7.47
CA ALA A 145 -6.45 -4.43 7.67
C ALA A 145 -5.96 -4.40 9.12
N SER A 146 -6.30 -5.46 9.86
CA SER A 146 -6.05 -5.54 11.29
C SER A 146 -4.56 -5.74 11.55
N ARG A 147 -3.89 -4.77 12.18
CA ARG A 147 -2.49 -4.92 12.64
C ARG A 147 -2.31 -4.88 14.17
N SER A 148 -3.30 -4.43 14.93
CA SER A 148 -3.35 -4.62 16.39
C SER A 148 -4.80 -4.71 16.87
N ARG A 149 -5.06 -5.53 17.90
CA ARG A 149 -6.36 -5.64 18.55
C ARG A 149 -6.16 -5.47 20.05
N SER A 150 -5.97 -4.24 20.49
CA SER A 150 -6.50 -3.81 21.79
C SER A 150 -6.26 -2.32 22.00
N MET A 151 -7.28 -1.63 22.52
CA MET A 151 -7.07 -0.48 23.38
C MET A 151 -7.89 -0.74 24.63
N LEU A 152 -7.22 -0.89 25.77
CA LEU A 152 -7.84 -0.95 27.09
C LEU A 152 -8.31 0.44 27.58
N PHE A 153 -8.06 1.52 26.81
CA PHE A 153 -8.29 2.89 27.24
C PHE A 153 -8.84 3.81 26.14
N ARG A 154 -9.99 3.46 25.54
CA ARG A 154 -10.74 4.37 24.63
C ARG A 154 -10.97 5.77 25.23
N THR A 155 -10.98 5.87 26.56
CA THR A 155 -11.29 7.08 27.32
C THR A 155 -10.12 8.05 27.52
N LEU A 156 -8.86 7.67 27.27
CA LEU A 156 -7.69 8.51 27.61
C LEU A 156 -7.23 9.43 26.48
N ALA A 157 -7.46 9.06 25.21
CA ALA A 157 -6.95 9.83 24.07
C ALA A 157 -7.75 11.10 23.73
N GLY A 158 -8.90 11.36 24.38
CA GLY A 158 -9.76 12.51 24.09
C GLY A 158 -10.26 12.59 22.63
N VAL A 159 -10.31 11.47 21.91
CA VAL A 159 -10.94 11.35 20.58
C VAL A 159 -12.41 10.99 20.81
N SER A 160 -13.31 11.86 20.39
CA SER A 160 -14.75 11.66 20.56
C SER A 160 -15.36 10.82 19.44
N ASP A 161 -16.56 10.26 19.67
CA ASP A 161 -17.30 9.57 18.61
C ASP A 161 -17.63 10.51 17.44
N ALA A 162 -17.81 11.81 17.70
CA ALA A 162 -18.01 12.81 16.65
C ALA A 162 -16.77 13.00 15.77
N ASP A 163 -15.56 12.93 16.35
CA ASP A 163 -14.31 12.98 15.60
C ASP A 163 -14.16 11.74 14.70
N LEU A 164 -14.51 10.56 15.23
CA LEU A 164 -14.52 9.30 14.46
C LEU A 164 -15.56 9.35 13.33
N ASP A 165 -16.76 9.87 13.58
CA ASP A 165 -17.80 10.01 12.55
C ASP A 165 -17.43 11.04 11.47
N SER A 166 -16.74 12.11 11.85
CA SER A 166 -16.19 13.07 10.90
C SER A 166 -15.11 12.41 10.02
N ALA A 167 -14.16 11.70 10.64
CA ALA A 167 -13.10 11.00 9.93
C ALA A 167 -13.65 9.92 8.97
N TYR A 168 -14.64 9.15 9.42
CA TYR A 168 -15.32 8.16 8.60
C TYR A 168 -15.94 8.81 7.34
N ARG A 169 -16.68 9.91 7.50
CA ARG A 169 -17.32 10.61 6.38
C ARG A 169 -16.30 11.19 5.39
N GLU A 170 -15.20 11.76 5.90
CA GLU A 170 -14.10 12.27 5.07
C GLU A 170 -13.51 11.16 4.19
N ILE A 171 -13.21 10.00 4.79
CA ILE A 171 -12.61 8.86 4.08
C ILE A 171 -13.56 8.28 3.04
N ILE A 172 -14.83 8.05 3.40
CA ILE A 172 -15.82 7.48 2.46
C ILE A 172 -16.09 8.45 1.31
N ALA A 173 -16.19 9.77 1.57
CA ALA A 173 -16.36 10.76 0.51
C ALA A 173 -15.17 10.79 -0.47
N ARG A 174 -13.95 10.58 0.05
CA ARG A 174 -12.72 10.53 -0.77
C ARG A 174 -12.73 9.37 -1.77
N GLU A 175 -13.37 8.23 -1.47
CA GLU A 175 -13.40 7.06 -2.35
C GLU A 175 -14.10 7.29 -3.70
N SER A 176 -14.85 8.38 -3.82
CA SER A 176 -15.48 8.80 -5.08
C SER A 176 -14.64 9.82 -5.88
N THR A 177 -13.42 10.14 -5.43
CA THR A 177 -12.57 11.18 -6.03
C THR A 177 -11.44 10.59 -6.88
N PRO A 178 -10.91 11.32 -7.87
CA PRO A 178 -9.73 10.89 -8.64
C PRO A 178 -8.52 10.61 -7.74
N ALA A 179 -8.34 11.39 -6.67
CA ALA A 179 -7.21 11.24 -5.75
C ALA A 179 -7.18 9.87 -5.06
N PHE A 180 -8.34 9.25 -4.82
CA PHE A 180 -8.42 7.88 -4.31
C PHE A 180 -7.89 6.88 -5.33
N PHE A 181 -8.35 6.92 -6.57
CA PHE A 181 -7.88 5.97 -7.58
C PHE A 181 -6.40 6.19 -7.92
N GLU A 182 -5.93 7.43 -7.90
CA GLU A 182 -4.51 7.77 -8.05
C GLU A 182 -3.65 7.16 -6.92
N SER A 183 -4.11 7.18 -5.66
CA SER A 183 -3.37 6.55 -4.57
C SER A 183 -3.40 5.02 -4.63
N LEU A 184 -4.47 4.42 -5.15
CA LEU A 184 -4.50 2.96 -5.38
C LEU A 184 -3.42 2.55 -6.38
N ILE A 185 -3.38 3.19 -7.56
CA ILE A 185 -2.43 2.82 -8.63
C ILE A 185 -0.99 3.28 -8.36
N ALA A 186 -0.77 4.11 -7.33
CA ALA A 186 0.57 4.43 -6.86
C ALA A 186 1.22 3.25 -6.11
N ARG A 187 0.44 2.25 -5.71
CA ARG A 187 0.95 1.04 -5.08
C ARG A 187 1.40 0.06 -6.15
N GLU A 188 2.70 -0.23 -6.16
CA GLU A 188 3.36 -1.08 -7.16
C GLU A 188 2.65 -2.43 -7.34
N PHE A 189 2.38 -3.15 -6.23
CA PHE A 189 1.72 -4.46 -6.30
C PHE A 189 0.35 -4.41 -7.00
N TRP A 190 -0.39 -3.30 -6.85
CA TRP A 190 -1.71 -3.15 -7.46
C TRP A 190 -1.59 -2.85 -8.94
N MET A 191 -0.67 -1.95 -9.31
CA MET A 191 -0.37 -1.62 -10.69
C MET A 191 0.12 -2.85 -11.46
N ASP A 192 1.09 -3.58 -10.92
CA ASP A 192 1.65 -4.79 -11.52
C ASP A 192 0.58 -5.85 -11.74
N TYR A 193 -0.28 -6.06 -10.74
CA TYR A 193 -1.38 -7.01 -10.87
C TYR A 193 -2.33 -6.62 -12.00
N LEU A 194 -2.70 -5.34 -12.10
CA LEU A 194 -3.56 -4.85 -13.18
C LEU A 194 -2.93 -5.04 -14.55
N GLU A 195 -1.65 -4.69 -14.71
CA GLU A 195 -0.94 -4.84 -15.99
C GLU A 195 -0.82 -6.30 -16.44
N ILE A 196 -0.56 -7.21 -15.50
CA ILE A 196 -0.45 -8.64 -15.80
C ILE A 196 -1.83 -9.24 -16.10
N ARG A 197 -2.82 -9.01 -15.23
CA ARG A 197 -4.14 -9.65 -15.34
C ARG A 197 -4.97 -9.13 -16.51
N TYR A 198 -4.86 -7.83 -16.78
CA TYR A 198 -5.61 -7.13 -17.83
C TYR A 198 -4.70 -6.70 -18.98
N ALA A 199 -3.66 -7.49 -19.29
CA ALA A 199 -2.74 -7.19 -20.38
C ALA A 199 -3.46 -6.85 -21.70
N HIS A 200 -4.58 -7.52 -22.00
CA HIS A 200 -5.40 -7.24 -23.18
C HIS A 200 -5.98 -5.80 -23.24
N GLU A 201 -6.20 -5.13 -22.10
CA GLU A 201 -6.61 -3.72 -22.01
C GLU A 201 -5.40 -2.78 -22.07
N PHE A 202 -4.25 -3.18 -21.51
CA PHE A 202 -3.04 -2.36 -21.48
C PHE A 202 -2.22 -2.38 -22.78
N GLU A 203 -2.15 -3.51 -23.49
CA GLU A 203 -1.36 -3.64 -24.72
C GLU A 203 -1.77 -2.65 -25.82
N PRO A 204 -3.09 -2.48 -26.13
CA PRO A 204 -3.52 -1.47 -27.09
C PRO A 204 -3.16 -0.03 -26.67
N VAL A 205 -3.07 0.23 -25.37
CA VAL A 205 -2.67 1.53 -24.82
C VAL A 205 -1.15 1.74 -24.93
N LYS A 206 -0.36 0.69 -24.71
CA LYS A 206 1.12 0.72 -24.74
C LYS A 206 1.67 0.77 -26.17
N ARG A 207 1.09 0.01 -27.09
CA ARG A 207 1.60 -0.21 -28.46
C ARG A 207 1.91 1.07 -29.24
N PRO A 208 1.02 2.10 -29.30
CA PRO A 208 1.30 3.31 -30.07
C PRO A 208 2.54 4.07 -29.58
N PHE A 209 2.87 3.96 -28.29
CA PHE A 209 4.07 4.60 -27.73
C PHE A 209 5.33 3.80 -28.04
N ALA A 210 5.25 2.46 -28.06
CA ALA A 210 6.36 1.61 -28.48
C ALA A 210 6.73 1.85 -29.95
N GLU A 211 5.72 1.93 -30.83
CA GLU A 211 5.90 2.25 -32.25
C GLU A 211 6.55 3.64 -32.44
N ARG A 212 6.10 4.66 -31.68
CA ARG A 212 6.69 6.01 -31.73
C ARG A 212 8.13 6.06 -31.24
N LEU A 213 8.53 5.22 -30.28
CA LEU A 213 9.93 5.10 -29.85
C LEU A 213 10.78 4.41 -30.90
N ALA A 214 10.29 3.31 -31.49
CA ALA A 214 10.99 2.60 -32.56
C ALA A 214 11.28 3.52 -33.76
N VAL A 215 10.27 4.28 -34.20
CA VAL A 215 10.45 5.28 -35.28
C VAL A 215 11.48 6.35 -34.90
N LEU A 216 11.53 6.77 -33.63
CA LEU A 216 12.47 7.78 -33.16
C LEU A 216 13.91 7.25 -33.13
N ASP A 217 14.10 5.98 -32.80
CA ASP A 217 15.38 5.28 -32.75
C ASP A 217 15.94 4.98 -34.15
N GLU A 218 15.06 4.82 -35.15
CA GLU A 218 15.44 4.61 -36.56
C GLU A 218 15.87 5.89 -37.29
N LEU A 219 15.66 7.08 -36.71
CA LEU A 219 16.09 8.34 -37.32
C LEU A 219 17.61 8.47 -37.28
N SER A 220 18.21 8.80 -38.43
CA SER A 220 19.66 9.03 -38.54
C SER A 220 20.15 10.11 -37.54
N PRO A 221 21.35 9.95 -36.96
CA PRO A 221 21.95 10.95 -36.05
C PRO A 221 22.07 12.36 -36.66
N ASP A 222 22.13 12.45 -37.99
CA ASP A 222 22.23 13.73 -38.71
C ASP A 222 20.89 14.50 -38.78
N MET A 223 19.77 13.84 -38.47
CA MET A 223 18.41 14.39 -38.60
C MET A 223 17.87 15.03 -37.31
N GLN A 224 18.54 14.82 -36.17
CA GLN A 224 18.14 15.35 -34.87
C GLN A 224 19.34 15.45 -33.92
N SER A 225 19.40 16.49 -33.10
CA SER A 225 20.41 16.54 -32.04
C SER A 225 20.06 15.60 -30.89
N ASP A 226 21.07 15.17 -30.12
CA ASP A 226 20.88 14.34 -28.93
C ASP A 226 19.86 14.94 -27.94
N GLN A 227 19.88 16.26 -27.77
CA GLN A 227 18.94 16.95 -26.89
C GLN A 227 17.49 16.84 -27.40
N GLN A 228 17.27 16.99 -28.71
CA GLN A 228 15.93 16.85 -29.30
C GLN A 228 15.42 15.41 -29.20
N TYR A 229 16.31 14.43 -29.37
CA TYR A 229 16.00 13.01 -29.15
C TYR A 229 15.56 12.77 -27.70
N LEU A 230 16.38 13.19 -26.72
CA LEU A 230 16.07 13.01 -25.29
C LEU A 230 14.76 13.68 -24.88
N ASP A 231 14.47 14.87 -25.39
CA ASP A 231 13.23 15.58 -25.07
C ASP A 231 12.00 14.89 -25.66
N ARG A 232 12.11 14.32 -26.87
CA ARG A 232 11.04 13.50 -27.48
C ARG A 232 10.83 12.20 -26.72
N VAL A 233 11.89 11.49 -26.33
CA VAL A 233 11.79 10.28 -25.49
C VAL A 233 11.10 10.59 -24.16
N LYS A 234 11.51 11.67 -23.48
CA LYS A 234 10.86 12.12 -22.24
C LYS A 234 9.38 12.43 -22.45
N GLN A 235 9.03 13.11 -23.53
CA GLN A 235 7.64 13.43 -23.86
C GLN A 235 6.81 12.17 -24.11
N ILE A 236 7.32 11.23 -24.91
CA ILE A 236 6.65 9.95 -25.20
C ILE A 236 6.47 9.15 -23.91
N THR A 237 7.51 9.07 -23.08
CA THR A 237 7.47 8.36 -21.79
C THR A 237 6.43 8.95 -20.85
N LYS A 238 6.37 10.29 -20.75
CA LYS A 238 5.37 11.00 -19.93
C LYS A 238 3.94 10.74 -20.44
N GLN A 239 3.73 10.77 -21.75
CA GLN A 239 2.43 10.48 -22.36
C GLN A 239 2.01 9.02 -22.14
N ARG A 240 2.94 8.08 -22.33
CA ARG A 240 2.74 6.65 -22.07
C ARG A 240 2.33 6.41 -20.62
N MET A 241 3.06 6.99 -19.66
CA MET A 241 2.75 6.89 -18.24
C MET A 241 1.34 7.41 -17.93
N ARG A 242 0.94 8.57 -18.48
CA ARG A 242 -0.42 9.10 -18.29
C ARG A 242 -1.49 8.16 -18.85
N ALA A 243 -1.28 7.60 -20.03
CA ALA A 243 -2.23 6.70 -20.67
C ALA A 243 -2.39 5.38 -19.89
N ILE A 244 -1.27 4.80 -19.44
CA ILE A 244 -1.24 3.62 -18.58
C ILE A 244 -1.98 3.88 -17.26
N LYS A 245 -1.70 5.01 -16.59
CA LYS A 245 -2.39 5.39 -15.35
C LYS A 245 -3.90 5.57 -15.57
N ALA A 246 -4.32 6.19 -16.67
CA ALA A 246 -5.74 6.35 -16.98
C ALA A 246 -6.43 5.00 -17.19
N CYS A 247 -5.78 4.05 -17.86
CA CYS A 247 -6.27 2.67 -18.01
C CYS A 247 -6.41 1.98 -16.64
N ALA A 248 -5.40 2.07 -15.78
CA ALA A 248 -5.43 1.48 -14.44
C ALA A 248 -6.52 2.10 -13.55
N ILE A 249 -6.75 3.41 -13.63
CA ILE A 249 -7.84 4.10 -12.91
C ILE A 249 -9.20 3.61 -13.40
N LYS A 250 -9.41 3.49 -14.71
CA LYS A 250 -10.67 2.97 -15.28
C LYS A 250 -10.98 1.56 -14.75
N LEU A 251 -10.00 0.65 -14.76
CA LEU A 251 -10.15 -0.70 -14.23
C LEU A 251 -10.43 -0.68 -12.71
N SER A 252 -9.75 0.19 -11.96
CA SER A 252 -9.96 0.33 -10.52
C SER A 252 -11.36 0.85 -10.19
N ILE A 253 -11.94 1.75 -11.01
CA ILE A 253 -13.34 2.19 -10.87
C ILE A 253 -14.29 1.01 -11.08
N GLN A 254 -14.13 0.24 -12.16
CA GLN A 254 -14.98 -0.92 -12.44
C GLN A 254 -14.98 -1.95 -11.30
N LEU A 255 -13.80 -2.21 -10.73
CA LEU A 255 -13.68 -3.09 -9.56
C LEU A 255 -14.29 -2.48 -8.30
N SER A 256 -14.19 -1.16 -8.12
CA SER A 256 -14.87 -0.45 -7.04
C SER A 256 -16.38 -0.64 -7.11
N ASP A 257 -16.96 -0.46 -8.30
CA ASP A 257 -18.39 -0.64 -8.55
C ASP A 257 -18.83 -2.08 -8.29
N ALA A 258 -18.04 -3.07 -8.76
CA ALA A 258 -18.31 -4.48 -8.53
C ALA A 258 -18.26 -4.85 -7.04
N VAL A 259 -17.31 -4.30 -6.27
CA VAL A 259 -17.25 -4.51 -4.82
C VAL A 259 -18.45 -3.86 -4.11
N ASN A 260 -18.86 -2.68 -4.55
CA ASN A 260 -19.97 -1.94 -3.92
C ASN A 260 -21.35 -2.50 -4.27
N ALA A 261 -21.50 -3.15 -5.42
CA ALA A 261 -22.74 -3.80 -5.84
C ALA A 261 -23.09 -5.07 -5.03
N GLY A 262 -22.11 -5.67 -4.33
CA GLY A 262 -22.28 -6.92 -3.59
C GLY A 262 -22.42 -8.15 -4.51
N PRO A 263 -22.30 -9.39 -3.98
CA PRO A 263 -22.59 -10.58 -4.75
C PRO A 263 -24.07 -10.60 -5.14
N GLN A 264 -24.36 -10.71 -6.43
CA GLN A 264 -25.69 -11.06 -6.94
C GLN A 264 -26.05 -12.50 -6.58
#